data_AF-A0A957QKG1-F1
#
_entry.id   AF-A0A957QKG1-F1
#
_cell.length_a   1.000
_cell.length_b   1.000
_cell.length_c   1.000
_cell.angle_alpha   90.00
_cell.angle_beta   90.00
_cell.angle_gamma   90.00
#
_symmetry.space_group_name_H-M   'P 1'
#
loop_
_entity.id
_entity.type
_entity.pdbx_description
1 polymer ?
#
loop_
_entity_poly.entity_id
_entity_poly.type
_entity_poly.pdbx_seq_one_letter_code
_entity_poly.pdbx_strand_id
1 'polypeptide(L)'
;MALLTSYVLPVLAALLFLVTLVFLGQAWSTRSHSGRAAYGYGQQEARASVVLTFWKAGGTLLLTLIVLAAWGILAAVADDEPAAEILPTATAPAQPTAQPTEATLPTVAVVADATPTSPVPTPTDAPPPTPTLTPSATPLPTGRVNSPNGLYLRDVPGGDAELELIPDGTLLTLLGEQETTNDLDWVLVLTPVGNTGWVALDYLVLTNP
;
A
#
# COMPACT_ATOMS: atom_id res chain seq x y z
N MET A 1 -14.64 -35.31 38.12
CA MET A 1 -14.12 -34.92 36.80
C MET A 1 -15.16 -34.23 35.91
N ALA A 2 -16.46 -34.57 35.97
CA ALA A 2 -17.51 -33.93 35.16
C ALA A 2 -17.72 -32.42 35.39
N LEU A 3 -17.48 -31.91 36.61
CA LEU A 3 -17.61 -30.48 36.91
C LEU A 3 -16.46 -29.64 36.33
N LEU A 4 -15.27 -30.23 36.13
CA LEU A 4 -14.14 -29.53 35.50
C LEU A 4 -14.44 -29.28 34.01
N THR A 5 -14.93 -30.28 33.27
CA THR A 5 -15.22 -30.13 31.84
C THR A 5 -16.42 -29.21 31.58
N SER A 6 -17.43 -29.19 32.46
CA SER A 6 -18.63 -28.37 32.28
C SER A 6 -18.40 -26.86 32.48
N TYR A 7 -17.48 -26.46 33.38
CA TYR A 7 -17.21 -25.04 33.66
C TYR A 7 -15.89 -24.53 33.09
N VAL A 8 -14.85 -25.37 32.97
CA VAL A 8 -13.53 -24.90 32.50
C VAL A 8 -13.55 -24.61 31.01
N LEU A 9 -14.24 -25.42 30.19
CA LEU A 9 -14.34 -25.17 28.74
C LEU A 9 -15.05 -23.85 28.37
N PRO A 10 -16.23 -23.50 28.94
CA PRO A 10 -16.87 -22.23 28.61
C PRO A 10 -16.09 -21.02 29.14
N VAL A 11 -15.45 -21.13 30.31
CA VAL A 11 -14.59 -20.05 30.84
C VAL A 11 -13.36 -19.86 29.95
N LEU A 12 -12.75 -20.94 29.46
CA LEU A 12 -11.64 -20.87 28.50
C LEU A 12 -12.09 -20.26 27.17
N ALA A 13 -13.26 -20.63 26.65
CA ALA A 13 -13.81 -20.04 25.42
C ALA A 13 -14.12 -18.55 25.58
N ALA A 14 -14.65 -18.13 26.74
CA ALA A 14 -14.90 -16.73 27.06
C ALA A 14 -13.60 -15.92 27.15
N LEU A 15 -12.54 -16.48 27.76
CA LEU A 15 -11.22 -15.85 27.81
C LEU A 15 -10.61 -15.72 26.41
N LEU A 16 -10.70 -16.76 25.58
CA LEU A 16 -10.23 -16.71 24.19
C LEU A 16 -10.99 -15.67 23.37
N PHE A 17 -12.32 -15.60 23.51
CA PHE A 17 -13.15 -14.59 22.84
C PHE A 17 -12.77 -13.15 23.25
N LEU A 18 -12.47 -12.93 24.53
CA LEU A 18 -12.05 -11.64 25.06
C LEU A 18 -10.67 -11.24 24.49
N VAL A 19 -9.78 -12.21 24.31
CA VAL A 19 -8.50 -12.01 23.60
C VAL A 19 -8.74 -11.63 22.14
N THR A 20 -9.67 -12.28 21.43
CA THR A 20 -10.03 -11.92 20.04
C THR A 20 -10.53 -10.49 19.93
N LEU A 21 -11.36 -10.04 20.87
CA LEU A 21 -11.86 -8.64 20.91
C LEU A 21 -10.74 -7.63 21.15
N VAL A 22 -9.77 -7.95 22.02
CA VAL A 22 -8.59 -7.09 22.25
C VAL A 22 -7.76 -6.96 20.96
N PHE A 23 -7.51 -8.07 20.25
CA PHE A 23 -6.78 -8.03 18.99
C PHE A 23 -7.53 -7.26 17.89
N LEU A 24 -8.86 -7.38 17.83
CA LEU A 24 -9.69 -6.63 16.88
C LEU A 24 -9.68 -5.13 17.17
N GLY A 25 -9.74 -4.75 18.45
CA GLY A 25 -9.59 -3.35 18.88
C GLY A 25 -8.22 -2.78 18.54
N GLN A 26 -7.15 -3.56 18.73
CA GLN A 26 -5.79 -3.14 18.32
C GLN A 26 -5.67 -2.98 16.80
N ALA A 27 -6.25 -3.86 16.00
CA ALA A 27 -6.26 -3.76 14.53
C ALA A 27 -7.02 -2.53 14.03
N TRP A 28 -8.08 -2.12 14.74
CA TRP A 28 -8.81 -0.90 14.39
C TRP A 28 -8.06 0.37 14.80
N SER A 29 -7.39 0.33 15.96
CA SER A 29 -6.53 1.41 16.45
C SER A 29 -5.35 1.67 15.51
N THR A 30 -4.69 0.64 14.99
CA THR A 30 -3.54 0.82 14.07
C THR A 30 -3.96 1.47 12.76
N ARG A 31 -5.14 1.12 12.21
CA ARG A 31 -5.69 1.78 11.01
C ARG A 31 -5.93 3.27 11.20
N SER A 32 -6.27 3.71 12.41
CA SER A 32 -6.48 5.14 12.71
C SER A 32 -5.18 5.96 12.71
N HIS A 33 -4.03 5.32 12.96
CA HIS A 33 -2.72 5.98 13.02
C HIS A 33 -1.93 5.86 11.70
N SER A 34 -2.38 5.04 10.76
CA SER A 34 -1.71 4.85 9.46
C SER A 34 -1.77 6.07 8.54
N GLY A 35 -2.67 7.04 8.80
CA GLY A 35 -2.75 8.29 8.03
C GLY A 35 -1.60 9.28 8.28
N ARG A 36 -0.60 8.92 9.09
CA ARG A 36 0.56 9.77 9.44
C ARG A 36 1.91 9.07 9.34
N ALA A 37 1.96 7.86 8.78
CA ALA A 37 3.18 7.05 8.76
C ALA A 37 4.06 7.38 7.54
N ALA A 38 5.33 7.64 7.81
CA ALA A 38 6.32 8.09 6.84
C ALA A 38 6.44 7.18 5.60
N TYR A 39 6.29 7.76 4.42
CA TYR A 39 6.52 7.18 3.10
C TYR A 39 8.02 6.92 2.90
N GLY A 40 8.35 5.67 2.58
CA GLY A 40 9.72 5.18 2.36
C GLY A 40 9.94 3.84 3.03
N TYR A 41 10.01 3.82 4.37
CA TYR A 41 10.22 2.59 5.17
C TYR A 41 9.11 2.31 6.20
N GLY A 42 8.42 3.33 6.72
CA GLY A 42 7.35 3.15 7.70
C GLY A 42 6.15 2.39 7.14
N GLN A 43 5.88 2.50 5.83
CA GLN A 43 4.82 1.73 5.19
C GLN A 43 5.11 0.23 5.11
N GLN A 44 6.36 -0.20 4.92
CA GLN A 44 6.69 -1.63 4.82
C GLN A 44 6.65 -2.32 6.19
N GLU A 45 7.15 -1.65 7.23
CA GLU A 45 7.04 -2.12 8.60
C GLU A 45 5.59 -2.07 9.12
N ALA A 46 4.81 -1.06 8.72
CA ALA A 46 3.37 -1.03 8.99
C ALA A 46 2.63 -2.18 8.30
N ARG A 47 2.96 -2.51 7.04
CA ARG A 47 2.37 -3.66 6.34
C ARG A 47 2.73 -4.99 7.01
N ALA A 48 4.00 -5.20 7.37
CA ALA A 48 4.44 -6.42 8.04
C ALA A 48 3.79 -6.61 9.42
N SER A 49 3.70 -5.55 10.21
CA SER A 49 3.06 -5.59 11.54
C SER A 49 1.54 -5.78 11.45
N VAL A 50 0.87 -5.18 10.46
CA VAL A 50 -0.57 -5.41 10.20
C VAL A 50 -0.82 -6.85 9.78
N VAL A 51 -0.02 -7.41 8.87
CA VAL A 51 -0.16 -8.82 8.43
C VAL A 51 0.05 -9.80 9.58
N LEU A 52 1.06 -9.57 10.41
CA LEU A 52 1.32 -10.43 11.58
C LEU A 52 0.18 -10.36 12.61
N THR A 53 -0.40 -9.17 12.82
CA THR A 53 -1.54 -8.99 13.73
C THR A 53 -2.79 -9.69 13.19
N PHE A 54 -3.04 -9.60 11.88
CA PHE A 54 -4.12 -10.34 11.22
C PHE A 54 -3.94 -11.85 11.31
N TRP A 55 -2.73 -12.37 11.10
CA TRP A 55 -2.43 -13.80 11.24
C TRP A 55 -2.63 -14.30 12.67
N LYS A 56 -2.20 -13.52 13.67
CA LYS A 56 -2.43 -13.84 15.09
C LYS A 56 -3.92 -13.83 15.42
N ALA A 57 -4.67 -12.81 14.99
CA ALA A 57 -6.11 -12.74 15.18
C ALA A 57 -6.84 -13.93 14.52
N GLY A 58 -6.49 -14.25 13.26
CA GLY A 58 -7.02 -15.41 12.54
C GLY A 58 -6.72 -16.73 13.24
N GLY A 59 -5.49 -16.92 13.73
CA GLY A 59 -5.10 -18.10 14.51
C GLY A 59 -5.91 -18.23 15.81
N THR A 60 -6.13 -17.13 16.54
CA THR A 60 -6.94 -17.15 17.77
C THR A 60 -8.42 -17.44 17.50
N LEU A 61 -8.98 -16.90 16.42
CA LEU A 61 -10.36 -17.20 16.00
C LEU A 61 -10.52 -18.68 15.65
N LEU A 62 -9.60 -19.22 14.84
CA LEU A 62 -9.60 -20.62 14.44
C LEU A 62 -9.51 -21.55 15.67
N LEU A 63 -8.61 -21.25 16.60
CA LEU A 63 -8.47 -22.03 17.84
C LEU A 63 -9.75 -21.96 18.70
N THR A 64 -10.38 -20.79 18.78
CA THR A 64 -11.67 -20.62 19.49
C THR A 64 -12.77 -21.46 18.84
N LEU A 65 -12.86 -21.47 17.51
CA LEU A 65 -13.82 -22.29 16.77
C LEU A 65 -13.55 -23.80 16.94
N ILE A 66 -12.28 -24.21 16.95
CA ILE A 66 -11.91 -25.62 17.18
C ILE A 66 -12.33 -26.07 18.58
N VAL A 67 -12.09 -25.25 19.60
CA VAL A 67 -12.51 -25.54 20.99
C VAL A 67 -14.04 -25.61 21.08
N LEU A 68 -14.77 -24.70 20.43
CA LEU A 68 -16.22 -24.69 20.42
C LEU A 68 -16.81 -25.90 19.67
N ALA A 69 -16.20 -26.28 18.55
CA ALA A 69 -16.56 -27.47 17.80
C ALA A 69 -16.29 -28.75 18.59
N ALA A 70 -15.14 -28.84 19.26
CA ALA A 70 -14.81 -29.99 20.11
C ALA A 70 -15.79 -30.13 21.29
N TRP A 71 -16.21 -29.01 21.89
CA TRP A 71 -17.24 -29.01 22.93
C TRP A 71 -18.60 -29.46 22.38
N GLY A 72 -19.01 -28.91 21.23
CA GLY A 72 -20.28 -29.27 20.58
C GLY A 72 -20.33 -30.75 20.15
N ILE A 73 -19.25 -31.29 19.61
CA ILE A 73 -19.16 -32.72 19.24
C ILE A 73 -19.22 -33.61 20.48
N LEU A 74 -18.51 -33.24 21.56
CA LEU A 74 -18.55 -34.02 22.80
C LEU A 74 -19.92 -33.99 23.48
N ALA A 75 -20.66 -32.88 23.35
CA ALA A 75 -22.05 -32.78 23.77
C ALA A 75 -22.98 -33.61 22.87
N ALA A 76 -22.80 -33.57 21.55
CA ALA A 76 -23.61 -34.34 20.59
C ALA A 76 -23.44 -35.85 20.74
N VAL A 77 -22.24 -36.34 21.07
CA VAL A 77 -21.99 -37.77 21.35
C VAL A 77 -22.70 -38.27 22.62
N ALA A 78 -23.06 -37.37 23.55
CA ALA A 78 -23.80 -37.75 24.75
C ALA A 78 -25.31 -37.98 24.48
N ASP A 79 -25.84 -37.48 23.37
CA ASP A 79 -27.25 -37.55 22.99
C ASP A 79 -27.55 -38.60 21.90
N ASP A 80 -26.55 -39.39 21.49
CA ASP A 80 -26.69 -40.35 20.39
C ASP A 80 -27.29 -41.69 20.89
N GLU A 81 -28.63 -41.73 21.01
CA GLU A 81 -29.40 -42.98 21.03
C GLU A 81 -29.43 -43.57 19.60
N PRO A 82 -29.02 -44.83 19.40
CA PRO A 82 -28.80 -45.38 18.06
C PRO A 82 -30.12 -45.60 17.31
N ALA A 83 -30.41 -44.72 16.36
CA ALA A 83 -31.43 -44.94 15.34
C ALA A 83 -30.93 -45.99 14.32
N ALA A 84 -31.75 -47.03 14.11
CA ALA A 84 -31.45 -48.20 13.31
C ALA A 84 -30.92 -47.89 11.89
N GLU A 85 -29.81 -48.55 11.55
CA GLU A 85 -29.15 -48.54 10.24
C GLU A 85 -30.07 -49.02 9.12
N ILE A 86 -30.19 -48.22 8.05
CA ILE A 86 -30.61 -48.69 6.72
C ILE A 86 -29.39 -48.64 5.80
N LEU A 87 -29.00 -49.83 5.32
CA LEU A 87 -27.81 -50.11 4.52
C LEU A 87 -27.87 -49.50 3.10
N PRO A 88 -26.70 -49.24 2.48
CA PRO A 88 -26.54 -48.40 1.30
C PRO A 88 -26.74 -49.17 -0.02
N THR A 89 -27.24 -48.47 -1.04
CA THR A 89 -27.04 -48.88 -2.44
C THR A 89 -25.89 -48.08 -3.02
N ALA A 90 -24.80 -48.77 -3.30
CA ALA A 90 -23.61 -48.26 -3.96
C ALA A 90 -23.84 -48.09 -5.46
N THR A 91 -23.35 -46.99 -6.02
CA THR A 91 -22.81 -46.95 -7.40
C THR A 91 -21.55 -46.10 -7.39
N ALA A 92 -20.41 -46.78 -7.53
CA ALA A 92 -19.08 -46.21 -7.75
C ALA A 92 -18.75 -46.23 -9.28
N PRO A 93 -17.54 -45.88 -9.73
CA PRO A 93 -16.96 -44.54 -9.78
C PRO A 93 -16.41 -44.15 -11.18
N ALA A 94 -16.09 -42.86 -11.31
CA ALA A 94 -15.07 -42.15 -12.13
C ALA A 94 -14.40 -42.80 -13.37
N GLN A 95 -14.13 -41.97 -14.40
CA GLN A 95 -12.74 -41.62 -14.75
C GLN A 95 -12.59 -40.39 -15.67
N PRO A 96 -11.41 -39.74 -15.66
CA PRO A 96 -11.11 -38.39 -16.17
C PRO A 96 -10.52 -38.40 -17.58
N THR A 97 -10.51 -37.23 -18.24
CA THR A 97 -9.44 -36.93 -19.20
C THR A 97 -9.19 -35.43 -19.39
N ALA A 98 -7.94 -35.06 -19.11
CA ALA A 98 -7.08 -34.07 -19.76
C ALA A 98 -7.36 -32.55 -19.73
N GLN A 99 -6.26 -31.87 -19.43
CA GLN A 99 -5.93 -30.46 -19.28
C GLN A 99 -5.38 -29.89 -20.62
N PRO A 100 -4.66 -28.76 -20.62
CA PRO A 100 -5.01 -27.46 -21.21
C PRO A 100 -4.43 -27.23 -22.62
N THR A 101 -4.95 -26.23 -23.34
CA THR A 101 -4.19 -25.60 -24.45
C THR A 101 -4.45 -24.09 -24.48
N GLU A 102 -3.44 -23.31 -24.09
CA GLU A 102 -3.25 -21.92 -24.51
C GLU A 102 -2.83 -21.89 -26.00
N ALA A 103 -3.22 -20.86 -26.75
CA ALA A 103 -2.34 -20.21 -27.76
C ALA A 103 -3.03 -19.00 -28.42
N THR A 104 -2.55 -17.82 -28.04
CA THR A 104 -2.15 -16.66 -28.88
C THR A 104 -3.02 -16.14 -30.04
N LEU A 105 -3.31 -14.83 -29.91
CA LEU A 105 -3.57 -13.80 -30.92
C LEU A 105 -2.51 -13.78 -32.05
N PRO A 106 -2.86 -13.37 -33.30
CA PRO A 106 -2.52 -12.00 -33.70
C PRO A 106 -3.46 -11.37 -34.75
N THR A 107 -3.20 -10.08 -35.03
CA THR A 107 -3.44 -9.36 -36.30
C THR A 107 -4.53 -8.28 -36.25
N VAL A 108 -4.11 -7.06 -35.89
CA VAL A 108 -4.71 -5.83 -36.44
C VAL A 108 -3.63 -5.17 -37.30
N ALA A 109 -3.88 -5.08 -38.61
CA ALA A 109 -3.12 -4.26 -39.54
C ALA A 109 -4.14 -3.42 -40.33
N VAL A 110 -4.22 -2.13 -39.99
CA VAL A 110 -4.90 -1.10 -40.79
C VAL A 110 -3.97 0.10 -40.86
N VAL A 111 -3.25 0.23 -41.98
CA VAL A 111 -3.41 1.22 -43.06
C VAL A 111 -2.85 2.62 -42.71
N ALA A 112 -2.00 3.08 -43.64
CA ALA A 112 -1.42 4.40 -43.89
C ALA A 112 -2.36 5.60 -43.53
N ASP A 113 -1.90 6.85 -43.39
CA ASP A 113 -1.23 7.62 -44.44
C ASP A 113 -1.03 9.09 -43.99
N ALA A 114 -0.19 9.80 -44.75
CA ALA A 114 -0.14 11.25 -44.98
C ALA A 114 0.37 12.21 -43.89
N THR A 115 1.68 12.45 -43.99
CA THR A 115 2.36 13.74 -43.77
C THR A 115 1.70 14.89 -44.56
N PRO A 116 1.63 16.10 -43.98
CA PRO A 116 1.95 17.28 -44.79
C PRO A 116 2.98 18.21 -44.14
N THR A 117 3.90 18.62 -45.01
CA THR A 117 4.99 19.57 -44.80
C THR A 117 4.46 20.99 -44.62
N SER A 118 4.89 21.69 -43.56
CA SER A 118 4.60 23.12 -43.38
C SER A 118 5.76 23.97 -43.95
N PRO A 119 5.49 25.08 -44.65
CA PRO A 119 6.53 25.95 -45.20
C PRO A 119 7.20 26.82 -44.12
N VAL A 120 8.51 26.99 -44.30
CA VAL A 120 9.41 27.80 -43.48
C VAL A 120 9.15 29.30 -43.73
N PRO A 121 8.90 30.13 -42.69
CA PRO A 121 8.86 31.57 -42.86
C PRO A 121 10.26 32.21 -42.86
N THR A 122 10.43 33.17 -43.76
CA THR A 122 11.59 34.05 -43.96
C THR A 122 11.94 34.89 -42.72
N PRO A 123 13.22 35.03 -42.32
CA PRO A 123 13.59 35.93 -41.23
C PRO A 123 13.46 37.39 -41.66
N THR A 124 12.70 38.17 -40.89
CA THR A 124 12.66 39.63 -40.96
C THR A 124 13.61 40.18 -39.89
N ASP A 125 14.52 41.08 -40.25
CA ASP A 125 15.46 41.72 -39.33
C ASP A 125 14.71 42.47 -38.21
N ALA A 126 14.94 42.03 -36.97
CA ALA A 126 14.38 42.62 -35.77
C ALA A 126 15.23 43.81 -35.29
N PRO A 127 14.62 44.89 -34.75
CA PRO A 127 15.35 46.04 -34.22
C PRO A 127 16.26 45.65 -33.03
N PRO A 128 17.33 46.43 -32.74
CA PRO A 128 18.27 46.13 -31.67
C PRO A 128 17.57 46.09 -30.29
N PRO A 129 17.92 45.14 -29.41
CA PRO A 129 17.25 44.98 -28.13
C PRO A 129 17.50 46.19 -27.22
N THR A 130 16.42 46.69 -26.63
CA THR A 130 16.48 47.69 -25.54
C THR A 130 17.06 47.02 -24.29
N PRO A 131 17.96 47.67 -23.51
CA PRO A 131 18.49 47.06 -22.29
C PRO A 131 17.35 46.84 -21.27
N THR A 132 16.97 45.59 -21.10
CA THR A 132 16.00 45.16 -20.09
C THR A 132 16.68 45.19 -18.72
N LEU A 133 16.12 45.96 -17.79
CA LEU A 133 16.51 45.92 -16.38
C LEU A 133 16.36 44.48 -15.87
N THR A 134 17.47 43.88 -15.44
CA THR A 134 17.48 42.52 -14.91
C THR A 134 16.66 42.51 -13.61
N PRO A 135 15.59 41.72 -13.48
CA PRO A 135 14.87 41.61 -12.22
C PRO A 135 15.82 41.07 -11.14
N SER A 136 15.87 41.75 -10.00
CA SER A 136 16.56 41.25 -8.81
C SER A 136 15.95 39.92 -8.43
N ALA A 137 16.74 38.84 -8.43
CA ALA A 137 16.26 37.50 -8.08
C ALA A 137 15.69 37.52 -6.66
N THR A 138 14.38 37.32 -6.53
CA THR A 138 13.76 37.02 -5.24
C THR A 138 14.41 35.74 -4.70
N PRO A 139 14.91 35.72 -3.46
CA PRO A 139 15.47 34.49 -2.89
C PRO A 139 14.39 33.41 -2.87
N LEU A 140 14.66 32.27 -3.50
CA LEU A 140 13.75 31.12 -3.46
C LEU A 140 13.73 30.55 -2.04
N PRO A 141 12.56 30.10 -1.55
CA PRO A 141 12.47 29.42 -0.26
C PRO A 141 13.32 28.14 -0.28
N THR A 142 13.88 27.80 0.87
CA THR A 142 14.67 26.56 1.03
C THR A 142 13.97 25.63 2.02
N GLY A 143 14.23 24.33 1.88
CA GLY A 143 13.69 23.31 2.76
C GLY A 143 14.78 22.31 3.11
N ARG A 144 14.86 21.95 4.39
CA ARG A 144 15.77 20.92 4.88
C ARG A 144 15.07 19.58 4.89
N VAL A 145 15.68 18.56 4.30
CA VAL A 145 15.21 17.17 4.41
C VAL A 145 15.24 16.73 5.87
N ASN A 146 14.14 16.18 6.35
CA ASN A 146 13.97 15.66 7.70
C ASN A 146 13.46 14.20 7.61
N SER A 147 14.36 13.31 7.21
CA SER A 147 14.09 11.87 7.06
C SER A 147 15.37 11.09 7.36
N PRO A 148 15.44 10.32 8.46
CA PRO A 148 16.64 9.57 8.86
C PRO A 148 17.18 8.60 7.80
N ASN A 149 16.30 8.10 6.93
CA ASN A 149 16.63 7.14 5.86
C ASN A 149 16.87 7.83 4.51
N GLY A 150 16.84 9.15 4.47
CA GLY A 150 16.85 9.95 3.24
C GLY A 150 15.45 10.10 2.62
N LEU A 151 15.40 10.92 1.57
CA LEU A 151 14.18 11.27 0.84
C LEU A 151 14.40 11.05 -0.65
N TYR A 152 13.48 10.33 -1.30
CA TYR A 152 13.60 10.07 -2.72
C TYR A 152 13.10 11.26 -3.55
N LEU A 153 13.93 11.69 -4.50
CA LEU A 153 13.57 12.57 -5.59
C LEU A 153 12.86 11.76 -6.67
N ARG A 154 11.72 12.25 -7.16
CA ARG A 154 10.91 11.57 -8.18
C ARG A 154 10.70 12.46 -9.39
N ASP A 155 10.47 11.84 -10.56
CA ASP A 155 10.22 12.57 -11.81
C ASP A 155 8.82 13.18 -11.86
N VAL A 156 7.85 12.51 -11.24
CA VAL A 156 6.44 12.93 -11.15
C VAL A 156 5.93 12.80 -9.71
N PRO A 157 4.96 13.62 -9.28
CA PRO A 157 4.39 13.55 -7.95
C PRO A 157 3.69 12.20 -7.76
N GLY A 158 4.08 11.47 -6.71
CA GLY A 158 3.51 10.16 -6.39
C GLY A 158 3.87 9.01 -7.34
N GLY A 159 4.75 9.23 -8.32
CA GLY A 159 5.20 8.17 -9.23
C GLY A 159 6.10 7.15 -8.55
N ASP A 160 6.30 5.98 -9.15
CA ASP A 160 7.15 4.92 -8.58
C ASP A 160 8.64 5.09 -8.92
N ALA A 161 8.96 5.88 -9.95
CA ALA A 161 10.32 6.10 -10.40
C ALA A 161 11.12 6.99 -9.43
N GLU A 162 12.22 6.44 -8.91
CA GLU A 162 13.14 7.10 -7.99
C GLU A 162 14.38 7.57 -8.76
N LEU A 163 14.56 8.89 -8.85
CA LEU A 163 15.69 9.50 -9.56
C LEU A 163 16.95 9.53 -8.68
N GLU A 164 16.79 9.93 -7.43
CA GLU A 164 17.91 10.15 -6.51
C GLU A 164 17.46 9.94 -5.06
N LEU A 165 18.33 9.39 -4.22
CA LEU A 165 18.14 9.35 -2.77
C LEU A 165 18.88 10.52 -2.13
N ILE A 166 18.13 11.47 -1.58
CA ILE A 166 18.65 12.68 -0.94
C ILE A 166 18.91 12.37 0.55
N PRO A 167 20.12 12.60 1.08
CA PRO A 167 20.42 12.36 2.49
C PRO A 167 19.63 13.26 3.45
N ASP A 168 19.46 12.80 4.69
CA ASP A 168 18.90 13.62 5.77
C ASP A 168 19.67 14.94 5.93
N GLY A 169 18.94 16.01 6.23
CA GLY A 169 19.50 17.31 6.51
C GLY A 169 20.01 18.08 5.31
N THR A 170 19.87 17.53 4.09
CA THR A 170 20.21 18.23 2.84
C THR A 170 19.29 19.43 2.64
N LEU A 171 19.87 20.57 2.24
CA LEU A 171 19.10 21.76 1.87
C LEU A 171 18.70 21.69 0.41
N LEU A 172 17.41 21.88 0.16
CA LEU A 172 16.80 21.88 -1.15
C LEU A 172 16.22 23.27 -1.44
N THR A 173 16.28 23.68 -2.71
CA THR A 173 15.64 24.93 -3.15
C THR A 173 14.26 24.60 -3.65
N LEU A 174 13.22 25.24 -3.10
CA LEU A 174 11.84 25.01 -3.51
C LEU A 174 11.54 25.91 -4.71
N LEU A 175 11.13 25.29 -5.81
CA LEU A 175 10.77 25.99 -7.06
C LEU A 175 9.34 26.57 -7.00
N GLY A 176 8.57 26.25 -5.96
CA GLY A 176 7.26 26.83 -5.67
C GLY A 176 6.09 26.08 -6.30
N GLU A 177 6.34 25.16 -7.24
CA GLU A 177 5.32 24.25 -7.76
C GLU A 177 4.97 23.19 -6.72
N GLN A 178 3.68 23.07 -6.43
CA GLN A 178 3.13 22.09 -5.49
C GLN A 178 1.97 21.36 -6.15
N GLU A 179 1.90 20.06 -5.91
CA GLU A 179 0.83 19.21 -6.44
C GLU A 179 0.41 18.18 -5.38
N THR A 180 -0.89 18.02 -5.20
CA THR A 180 -1.45 17.03 -4.27
C THR A 180 -1.85 15.79 -5.05
N THR A 181 -1.12 14.68 -4.85
CA THR A 181 -1.34 13.40 -5.54
C THR A 181 -1.20 12.26 -4.54
N ASN A 182 -2.11 11.28 -4.60
CA ASN A 182 -2.21 10.16 -3.66
C ASN A 182 -2.33 10.61 -2.18
N ASP A 183 -3.13 11.67 -1.94
CA ASP A 183 -3.35 12.28 -0.62
C ASP A 183 -2.08 12.81 0.06
N LEU A 184 -1.04 13.11 -0.72
CA LEU A 184 0.21 13.71 -0.27
C LEU A 184 0.48 14.99 -1.04
N ASP A 185 1.00 15.99 -0.33
CA ASP A 185 1.48 17.23 -0.94
C ASP A 185 2.92 17.05 -1.42
N TRP A 186 3.13 17.23 -2.71
CA TRP A 186 4.42 17.18 -3.36
C TRP A 186 4.88 18.59 -3.71
N VAL A 187 6.17 18.82 -3.67
CA VAL A 187 6.79 20.08 -4.08
C VAL A 187 7.94 19.80 -5.02
N LEU A 188 8.03 20.62 -6.07
CA LEU A 188 9.16 20.60 -6.99
C LEU A 188 10.37 21.28 -6.34
N VAL A 189 11.48 20.58 -6.30
CA VAL A 189 12.72 21.01 -5.67
C VAL A 189 13.90 20.88 -6.59
N LEU A 190 14.91 21.72 -6.36
CA LEU A 190 16.23 21.65 -6.95
C LEU A 190 17.23 21.20 -5.89
N THR A 191 17.95 20.11 -6.17
CA THR A 191 19.00 19.59 -5.29
C THR A 191 20.29 20.42 -5.42
N PRO A 192 21.22 20.35 -4.44
CA PRO A 192 22.52 21.03 -4.54
C PRO A 192 23.37 20.57 -5.73
N VAL A 193 23.08 19.39 -6.27
CA VAL A 193 23.75 18.80 -7.44
C VAL A 193 23.16 19.35 -8.76
N GLY A 194 22.02 20.04 -8.70
CA GLY A 194 21.34 20.62 -9.85
C GLY A 194 20.26 19.73 -10.45
N ASN A 195 19.85 18.66 -9.77
CA ASN A 195 18.75 17.80 -10.22
C ASN A 195 17.42 18.40 -9.78
N THR A 196 16.46 18.42 -10.69
CA THR A 196 15.09 18.86 -10.40
C THR A 196 14.18 17.64 -10.29
N GLY A 197 13.27 17.67 -9.31
CA GLY A 197 12.25 16.64 -9.18
C GLY A 197 11.31 16.91 -8.03
N TRP A 198 10.39 15.99 -7.81
CA TRP A 198 9.34 16.06 -6.82
C TRP A 198 9.73 15.34 -5.54
N VAL A 199 9.49 15.99 -4.42
CA VAL A 199 9.61 15.40 -3.09
C VAL A 199 8.35 15.68 -2.27
N ALA A 200 8.02 14.79 -1.35
CA ALA A 200 6.87 14.99 -0.48
C ALA A 200 7.18 16.10 0.57
N LEU A 201 6.28 17.08 0.64
CA LEU A 201 6.42 18.28 1.47
C LEU A 201 6.51 17.96 2.97
N ASP A 202 5.85 16.89 3.41
CA ASP A 202 5.85 16.41 4.81
C ASP A 202 7.26 16.09 5.36
N TYR A 203 8.23 15.81 4.47
CA TYR A 203 9.62 15.53 4.87
C TYR A 203 10.53 16.75 4.77
N LEU A 204 9.97 17.92 4.49
CA LEU A 204 10.71 19.16 4.43
C LEU A 204 10.38 20.04 5.62
N VAL A 205 11.44 20.50 6.29
CA VAL A 205 11.35 21.61 7.22
C VAL A 205 11.68 22.87 6.45
N LEU A 206 10.65 23.67 6.16
CA LEU A 206 10.81 24.95 5.48
C LEU A 206 11.74 25.85 6.29
N THR A 207 12.83 26.26 5.67
CA THR A 207 13.76 27.25 6.19
C THR A 207 13.49 28.56 5.47
N ASN A 208 12.84 29.49 6.16
CA ASN A 208 12.68 30.84 5.62
C ASN A 208 14.07 31.47 5.43
N PRO A 209 14.35 32.13 4.28
CA PRO A 209 15.60 32.83 4.07
C PRO A 209 15.79 33.99 5.07
#